data_AF-A0A656GJ00-F1
#
_entry.id   AF-A0A656GJ00-F1
#
_cell.length_a   1.000
_cell.length_b   1.000
_cell.length_c   1.000
_cell.angle_alpha   90.00
_cell.angle_beta   90.00
_cell.angle_gamma   90.00
#
_symmetry.space_group_name_H-M   'P 1'
#
loop_
_entity.id
_entity.type
_entity.pdbx_description
1 polymer ?
#
loop_
_entity_poly.entity_id
_entity_poly.type
_entity_poly.pdbx_seq_one_letter_code
_entity_poly.pdbx_strand_id
1 'polypeptide(L)'
;MAISVFDMFKIGIGPSSSHTVGPMRAGALFVTELRNQNRLHSVERIEVRLYGSLSATGIGHGSDRATVMGLMGEWPDQIDPGQVNQRIDALRADNQLMLAGEQAITFVWERDMCLLNENLPYHPNGMTLCAYGKTGEVYEQTYYSVGGGFVIDAEQAASGVLDNDTTVLPYDFFSGAQLLKLCKTHGMSISELMMANEKVWRSEEEIREKIMVI
;
A
#
# COMPACT_ATOMS: atom_id res chain seq x y z
N MET A 1 3.75 -2.63 -18.16
CA MET A 1 3.52 -1.52 -17.24
C MET A 1 3.89 -0.19 -17.85
N ALA A 2 2.89 0.60 -18.21
CA ALA A 2 3.07 2.03 -18.33
C ALA A 2 3.25 2.58 -16.90
N ILE A 3 4.27 3.40 -16.65
CA ILE A 3 4.55 3.97 -15.33
C ILE A 3 4.32 5.48 -15.41
N SER A 4 3.47 6.00 -14.54
CA SER A 4 3.23 7.43 -14.42
C SER A 4 4.29 8.11 -13.53
N VAL A 5 4.54 9.40 -13.74
CA VAL A 5 5.31 10.25 -12.82
C VAL A 5 4.72 10.21 -11.41
N PHE A 6 3.41 10.07 -11.28
CA PHE A 6 2.72 9.97 -9.98
C PHE A 6 2.85 8.58 -9.35
N ASP A 7 3.30 7.58 -10.10
CA ASP A 7 3.69 6.28 -9.54
C ASP A 7 5.08 6.34 -8.92
N MET A 8 5.95 7.19 -9.47
CA MET A 8 7.32 7.40 -8.98
C MET A 8 7.35 8.37 -7.80
N PHE A 9 6.60 9.47 -7.88
CA PHE A 9 6.54 10.51 -6.87
C PHE A 9 5.19 10.46 -6.15
N LYS A 10 5.17 9.69 -5.06
CA LYS A 10 3.99 9.56 -4.20
C LYS A 10 4.19 10.33 -2.91
N ILE A 11 3.22 11.19 -2.59
CA ILE A 11 3.08 11.74 -1.25
C ILE A 11 2.71 10.58 -0.33
N GLY A 12 3.43 10.43 0.77
CA GLY A 12 3.21 9.38 1.72
C GLY A 12 3.87 9.69 3.05
N ILE A 13 3.66 8.82 4.03
CA ILE A 13 4.28 8.92 5.34
C ILE A 13 5.64 8.20 5.38
N GLY A 14 6.65 8.90 5.91
CA GLY A 14 7.97 8.32 6.16
C GLY A 14 7.98 7.39 7.38
N PRO A 15 9.09 6.67 7.63
CA PRO A 15 10.40 6.81 6.99
C PRO A 15 10.63 5.97 5.73
N SER A 16 9.75 5.02 5.38
CA SER A 16 10.04 4.05 4.31
C SER A 16 8.83 3.75 3.44
N SER A 17 8.98 3.82 2.11
CA SER A 17 7.89 3.44 1.19
C SER A 17 7.57 1.94 1.27
N SER A 18 8.57 1.08 1.47
CA SER A 18 8.36 -0.37 1.52
C SER A 18 7.94 -0.86 2.91
N HIS A 19 8.39 -0.19 3.97
CA HIS A 19 8.15 -0.61 5.36
C HIS A 19 7.12 0.28 6.09
N THR A 20 6.64 1.36 5.49
CA THR A 20 5.61 2.22 6.09
C THR A 20 4.43 2.37 5.15
N VAL A 21 4.64 2.89 3.93
CA VAL A 21 3.55 3.11 2.95
C VAL A 21 2.90 1.79 2.52
N GLY A 22 3.69 0.77 2.19
CA GLY A 22 3.21 -0.55 1.80
C GLY A 22 2.33 -1.21 2.88
N PRO A 23 2.83 -1.43 4.11
CA PRO A 23 2.05 -2.05 5.20
C PRO A 23 0.76 -1.29 5.53
N MET A 24 0.80 0.05 5.54
CA MET A 24 -0.41 0.86 5.74
C MET A 24 -1.43 0.67 4.63
N ARG A 25 -0.99 0.72 3.38
CA ARG A 25 -1.86 0.51 2.21
C ARG A 25 -2.50 -0.89 2.24
N ALA A 26 -1.73 -1.91 2.60
CA ALA A 26 -2.24 -3.27 2.74
C ALA A 26 -3.32 -3.38 3.84
N GLY A 27 -3.14 -2.70 4.99
CA GLY A 27 -4.18 -2.59 6.02
C GLY A 27 -5.47 -1.92 5.51
N ALA A 28 -5.33 -0.81 4.77
CA ALA A 28 -6.46 -0.08 4.20
C ALA A 28 -7.21 -0.88 3.12
N LEU A 29 -6.48 -1.60 2.26
CA LEU A 29 -7.05 -2.51 1.26
C LEU A 29 -7.83 -3.65 1.96
N PHE A 30 -7.26 -4.25 2.99
CA PHE A 30 -7.88 -5.35 3.73
C PHE A 30 -9.23 -4.96 4.34
N VAL A 31 -9.32 -3.79 4.99
CA VAL A 31 -10.60 -3.34 5.56
C VAL A 31 -11.60 -2.89 4.50
N THR A 32 -11.11 -2.38 3.37
CA THR A 32 -11.96 -2.07 2.20
C THR A 32 -12.58 -3.35 1.63
N GLU A 33 -11.80 -4.41 1.52
CA GLU A 33 -12.24 -5.73 1.07
C GLU A 33 -13.28 -6.33 2.03
N LEU A 34 -13.03 -6.28 3.35
CA LEU A 34 -14.00 -6.68 4.38
C LEU A 34 -15.33 -5.91 4.28
N ARG A 35 -15.25 -4.59 4.03
CA ARG A 35 -16.45 -3.74 3.84
C ARG A 35 -17.21 -4.15 2.58
N ASN A 36 -16.52 -4.29 1.45
CA ASN A 36 -17.12 -4.67 0.17
C ASN A 36 -17.80 -6.05 0.23
N GLN A 37 -17.24 -6.99 1.00
CA GLN A 37 -17.81 -8.32 1.20
C GLN A 37 -18.88 -8.36 2.32
N ASN A 38 -19.26 -7.22 2.90
CA ASN A 38 -20.20 -7.11 4.03
C ASN A 38 -19.79 -7.96 5.25
N ARG A 39 -18.48 -8.15 5.47
CA ARG A 39 -17.91 -8.91 6.58
C ARG A 39 -17.41 -8.03 7.73
N LEU A 40 -17.25 -6.73 7.51
CA LEU A 40 -16.68 -5.82 8.50
C LEU A 40 -17.34 -5.96 9.88
N HIS A 41 -18.67 -6.01 9.92
CA HIS A 41 -19.41 -6.05 11.18
C HIS A 41 -19.36 -7.38 11.94
N SER A 42 -18.93 -8.48 11.30
CA SER A 42 -18.77 -9.76 11.98
C SER A 42 -17.39 -9.95 12.61
N VAL A 43 -16.47 -8.99 12.43
CA VAL A 43 -15.11 -9.05 12.96
C VAL A 43 -15.08 -8.60 14.42
N GLU A 44 -14.49 -9.40 15.29
CA GLU A 44 -14.28 -9.10 16.71
C GLU A 44 -12.79 -8.93 17.07
N ARG A 45 -11.89 -9.41 16.20
CA ARG A 45 -10.43 -9.38 16.38
C ARG A 45 -9.72 -9.41 15.03
N ILE A 46 -8.62 -8.67 14.92
CA ILE A 46 -7.65 -8.81 13.82
C ILE A 46 -6.34 -9.36 14.38
N GLU A 47 -5.65 -10.21 13.63
CA GLU A 47 -4.26 -10.59 13.83
C GLU A 47 -3.43 -10.12 12.63
N VAL A 48 -2.31 -9.49 12.92
CA VAL A 48 -1.33 -9.00 11.95
C VAL A 48 -0.09 -9.87 12.08
N ARG A 49 0.33 -10.50 10.98
CA ARG A 49 1.58 -11.25 10.89
C ARG A 49 2.51 -10.55 9.92
N LEU A 50 3.60 -10.00 10.43
CA LEU A 50 4.68 -9.43 9.62
C LEU A 50 5.78 -10.48 9.43
N TYR A 51 6.25 -10.66 8.21
CA TYR A 51 7.25 -11.68 7.84
C TYR A 51 8.57 -11.04 7.39
N GLY A 52 9.64 -11.81 7.45
CA GLY A 52 10.92 -11.48 6.81
C GLY A 52 11.47 -10.11 7.18
N SER A 53 11.83 -9.31 6.18
CA SER A 53 12.40 -7.97 6.39
C SER A 53 11.40 -6.98 7.00
N LEU A 54 10.09 -7.13 6.75
CA LEU A 54 9.06 -6.33 7.41
C LEU A 54 9.02 -6.57 8.91
N SER A 55 9.22 -7.83 9.34
CA SER A 55 9.31 -8.19 10.75
C SER A 55 10.60 -7.67 11.38
N ALA A 56 11.74 -8.02 10.78
CA ALA A 56 13.07 -7.73 11.33
C ALA A 56 13.33 -6.23 11.54
N THR A 57 12.77 -5.39 10.68
CA THR A 57 12.96 -3.93 10.74
C THR A 57 11.68 -3.17 11.09
N GLY A 58 10.58 -3.89 11.39
CA GLY A 58 9.24 -3.34 11.49
C GLY A 58 9.07 -2.30 12.58
N ILE A 59 9.62 -2.55 13.77
CA ILE A 59 9.57 -1.59 14.90
C ILE A 59 10.37 -0.31 14.56
N GLY A 60 11.52 -0.45 13.90
CA GLY A 60 12.39 0.68 13.55
C GLY A 60 11.86 1.55 12.41
N HIS A 61 11.08 0.97 11.50
CA HIS A 61 10.48 1.68 10.35
C HIS A 61 8.97 1.97 10.52
N GLY A 62 8.39 1.56 11.65
CA GLY A 62 6.98 1.76 11.97
C GLY A 62 6.02 0.90 11.15
N SER A 63 6.44 -0.25 10.62
CA SER A 63 5.56 -1.17 9.86
C SER A 63 4.34 -1.60 10.65
N ASP A 64 4.55 -1.89 11.93
CA ASP A 64 3.50 -2.28 12.88
C ASP A 64 2.44 -1.18 13.04
N ARG A 65 2.88 0.04 13.35
CA ARG A 65 2.01 1.21 13.51
C ARG A 65 1.32 1.54 12.20
N ALA A 66 2.05 1.51 11.09
CA ALA A 66 1.55 1.80 9.76
C ALA A 66 0.42 0.83 9.36
N THR A 67 0.62 -0.48 9.54
CA THR A 67 -0.44 -1.47 9.31
C THR A 67 -1.67 -1.19 10.16
N VAL A 68 -1.49 -0.91 11.45
CA VAL A 68 -2.60 -0.61 12.37
C VAL A 68 -3.37 0.66 11.94
N MET A 69 -2.67 1.71 11.51
CA MET A 69 -3.32 2.91 10.97
C MET A 69 -4.13 2.58 9.71
N GLY A 70 -3.59 1.75 8.82
CA GLY A 70 -4.31 1.24 7.65
C GLY A 70 -5.57 0.46 8.03
N LEU A 71 -5.49 -0.42 9.04
CA LEU A 71 -6.64 -1.15 9.57
C LEU A 71 -7.68 -0.23 10.22
N MET A 72 -7.28 0.96 10.70
CA MET A 72 -8.23 1.98 11.14
C MET A 72 -8.87 2.78 10.00
N GLY A 73 -8.59 2.42 8.74
CA GLY A 73 -9.16 3.04 7.54
C GLY A 73 -8.35 4.20 6.96
N GLU A 74 -7.17 4.49 7.51
CA GLU A 74 -6.31 5.56 7.02
C GLU A 74 -5.52 5.14 5.77
N TRP A 75 -5.29 6.10 4.87
CA TRP A 75 -4.45 5.92 3.69
C TRP A 75 -3.14 6.70 3.82
N PRO A 76 -1.99 6.16 3.35
CA PRO A 76 -0.68 6.76 3.55
C PRO A 76 -0.53 8.16 2.94
N ASP A 77 -1.29 8.47 1.89
CA ASP A 77 -1.36 9.75 1.19
C ASP A 77 -2.39 10.72 1.78
N GLN A 78 -3.18 10.30 2.78
CA GLN A 78 -4.28 11.09 3.37
C GLN A 78 -4.13 11.31 4.88
N ILE A 79 -3.30 10.49 5.55
CA ILE A 79 -3.12 10.54 6.99
C ILE A 79 -2.39 11.80 7.45
N ASP A 80 -2.82 12.34 8.59
CA ASP A 80 -2.05 13.31 9.36
C ASP A 80 -0.98 12.57 10.20
N PRO A 81 0.32 12.72 9.89
CA PRO A 81 1.39 12.05 10.63
C PRO A 81 1.43 12.43 12.12
N GLY A 82 0.94 13.61 12.47
CA GLY A 82 0.90 14.09 13.86
C GLY A 82 -0.02 13.27 14.77
N GLN A 83 -1.01 12.57 14.18
CA GLN A 83 -2.01 11.81 14.94
C GLN A 83 -1.65 10.33 15.14
N VAL A 84 -0.66 9.81 14.39
CA VAL A 84 -0.29 8.39 14.43
C VAL A 84 0.09 7.96 15.85
N ASN A 85 0.94 8.72 16.54
CA ASN A 85 1.42 8.33 17.86
C ASN A 85 0.28 8.30 18.88
N GLN A 86 -0.53 9.36 18.92
CA GLN A 86 -1.67 9.47 19.83
C GLN A 86 -2.67 8.32 19.66
N ARG A 87 -3.00 7.95 18.43
CA ARG A 87 -3.97 6.88 18.15
C ARG A 87 -3.44 5.50 18.51
N ILE A 88 -2.16 5.25 18.27
CA ILE A 88 -1.50 4.00 18.68
C ILE A 88 -1.45 3.90 20.21
N ASP A 89 -1.14 5.00 20.90
CA ASP A 89 -1.07 5.01 22.36
C ASP A 89 -2.45 4.77 22.99
N ALA A 90 -3.52 5.38 22.43
CA ALA A 90 -4.89 5.11 22.83
C ALA A 90 -5.29 3.65 22.62
N LEU A 91 -4.99 3.07 21.44
CA LEU A 91 -5.25 1.66 21.18
C LEU A 91 -4.54 0.75 22.19
N ARG A 92 -3.27 1.03 22.52
CA ARG A 92 -2.50 0.22 23.49
C ARG A 92 -3.05 0.33 24.91
N ALA A 93 -3.56 1.50 25.30
CA ALA A 93 -4.18 1.68 26.61
C ALA A 93 -5.50 0.93 26.73
N ASP A 94 -6.34 0.98 25.69
CA ASP A 94 -7.71 0.47 25.75
C ASP A 94 -7.84 -0.97 25.20
N ASN A 95 -6.81 -1.49 24.53
CA ASN A 95 -6.85 -2.72 23.72
C ASN A 95 -8.00 -2.73 22.69
N GLN A 96 -8.34 -1.55 22.17
CA GLN A 96 -9.40 -1.36 21.19
C GLN A 96 -8.87 -0.72 19.91
N LEU A 97 -9.13 -1.37 18.79
CA LEU A 97 -8.87 -0.85 17.45
C LEU A 97 -10.20 -0.42 16.83
N MET A 98 -10.28 0.82 16.34
CA MET A 98 -11.44 1.29 15.58
C MET A 98 -11.33 0.85 14.12
N LEU A 99 -11.79 -0.37 13.82
CA LEU A 99 -11.63 -1.03 12.53
C LEU A 99 -12.36 -0.24 11.44
N ALA A 100 -11.63 0.10 10.39
CA ALA A 100 -12.08 0.94 9.29
C ALA A 100 -12.64 2.32 9.71
N GLY A 101 -12.39 2.76 10.94
CA GLY A 101 -12.99 3.96 11.53
C GLY A 101 -14.44 3.79 11.98
N GLU A 102 -14.99 2.57 11.93
CA GLU A 102 -16.42 2.31 12.10
C GLU A 102 -16.75 1.42 13.30
N GLN A 103 -15.92 0.40 13.57
CA GLN A 103 -16.23 -0.63 14.55
C GLN A 103 -15.09 -0.84 15.55
N ALA A 104 -15.36 -0.65 16.83
CA ALA A 104 -14.42 -1.02 17.88
C ALA A 104 -14.30 -2.55 17.99
N ILE A 105 -13.09 -3.06 17.82
CA ILE A 105 -12.74 -4.48 17.99
C ILE A 105 -11.64 -4.64 19.03
N THR A 106 -11.51 -5.84 19.61
CA THR A 106 -10.42 -6.11 20.53
C THR A 106 -9.12 -6.29 19.76
N PHE A 107 -8.08 -5.54 20.13
CA PHE A 107 -6.74 -5.69 19.61
C PHE A 107 -5.73 -5.57 20.75
N VAL A 108 -5.13 -6.69 21.12
CA VAL A 108 -4.10 -6.77 22.17
C VAL A 108 -2.75 -6.83 21.48
N TRP A 109 -1.93 -5.80 21.65
CA TRP A 109 -0.72 -5.61 20.84
C TRP A 109 0.22 -6.82 20.86
N GLU A 110 0.50 -7.36 22.05
CA GLU A 110 1.43 -8.47 22.25
C GLU A 110 0.91 -9.80 21.68
N ARG A 111 -0.41 -9.94 21.53
CA ARG A 111 -1.06 -11.15 21.00
C ARG A 111 -1.28 -11.04 19.50
N ASP A 112 -1.69 -9.86 19.04
CA ASP A 112 -2.27 -9.65 17.71
C ASP A 112 -1.28 -9.02 16.72
N MET A 113 -0.12 -8.53 17.18
CA MET A 113 0.97 -8.07 16.31
C MET A 113 2.13 -9.08 16.35
N CYS A 114 2.08 -10.05 15.44
CA CYS A 114 3.05 -11.12 15.32
C CYS A 114 4.21 -10.71 14.40
N LEU A 115 5.41 -10.59 14.97
CA LEU A 115 6.66 -10.36 14.22
C LEU A 115 7.37 -11.70 13.99
N LEU A 116 7.30 -12.21 12.76
CA LEU A 116 7.80 -13.54 12.38
C LEU A 116 9.09 -13.43 11.58
N ASN A 117 10.13 -14.18 11.98
CA ASN A 117 11.45 -14.16 11.32
C ASN A 117 11.46 -14.92 9.98
N GLU A 118 10.41 -15.68 9.70
CA GLU A 118 10.28 -16.50 8.51
C GLU A 118 10.02 -15.61 7.28
N ASN A 119 10.58 -15.98 6.14
CA ASN A 119 10.26 -15.35 4.86
C ASN A 119 9.13 -16.12 4.18
N LEU A 120 8.18 -15.38 3.60
CA LEU A 120 7.23 -15.99 2.67
C LEU A 120 7.92 -16.27 1.31
N PRO A 121 7.45 -17.26 0.53
CA PRO A 121 8.14 -17.72 -0.66
C PRO A 121 8.30 -16.67 -1.78
N TYR A 122 7.38 -15.72 -1.87
CA TYR A 122 7.33 -14.78 -3.00
C TYR A 122 8.24 -13.55 -2.82
N HIS A 123 8.14 -12.86 -1.68
CA HIS A 123 8.87 -11.62 -1.44
C HIS A 123 9.19 -11.45 0.06
N PRO A 124 10.37 -10.94 0.44
CA PRO A 124 10.80 -10.85 1.84
C PRO A 124 9.97 -9.85 2.67
N ASN A 125 9.32 -8.89 2.02
CA ASN A 125 8.35 -7.99 2.68
C ASN A 125 6.94 -8.57 2.61
N GLY A 126 6.70 -9.66 3.35
CA GLY A 126 5.40 -10.31 3.44
C GLY A 126 4.60 -9.87 4.66
N MET A 127 3.27 -9.77 4.51
CA MET A 127 2.34 -9.54 5.61
C MET A 127 1.06 -10.35 5.41
N THR A 128 0.58 -11.01 6.45
CA THR A 128 -0.73 -11.68 6.45
C THR A 128 -1.64 -11.01 7.48
N LEU A 129 -2.85 -10.68 7.07
CA LEU A 129 -3.89 -10.07 7.89
C LEU A 129 -5.04 -11.08 8.04
N CYS A 130 -5.38 -11.43 9.27
CA CYS A 130 -6.43 -12.38 9.59
C CYS A 130 -7.52 -11.68 10.41
N ALA A 131 -8.77 -11.79 9.97
CA ALA A 131 -9.94 -11.32 10.68
C ALA A 131 -10.68 -12.49 11.32
N TYR A 132 -10.99 -12.36 12.60
CA TYR A 132 -11.72 -13.34 13.38
C TYR A 132 -13.04 -12.76 13.87
N GLY A 133 -14.10 -13.55 13.76
CA GLY A 133 -15.41 -13.30 14.36
C GLY A 133 -15.70 -14.32 15.46
N LYS A 134 -16.97 -14.38 15.89
CA LYS A 134 -17.41 -15.26 17.00
C LYS A 134 -17.09 -16.75 16.80
N THR A 135 -17.12 -17.22 15.56
CA THR A 135 -17.02 -18.65 15.22
C THR A 135 -15.65 -19.06 14.68
N GLY A 136 -14.69 -18.14 14.63
CA GLY A 136 -13.36 -18.37 14.07
C GLY A 136 -13.00 -17.37 12.96
N GLU A 137 -12.14 -17.79 12.04
CA GLU A 137 -11.66 -16.95 10.95
C GLU A 137 -12.79 -16.58 9.98
N VAL A 138 -12.85 -15.30 9.64
CA VAL A 138 -13.83 -14.70 8.72
C VAL A 138 -13.18 -14.37 7.39
N TYR A 139 -11.91 -13.95 7.43
CA TYR A 139 -11.16 -13.57 6.24
C TYR A 139 -9.66 -13.58 6.54
N GLU A 140 -8.86 -14.08 5.61
CA GLU A 140 -7.40 -13.99 5.65
C GLU A 140 -6.92 -13.52 4.28
N GLN A 141 -5.96 -12.60 4.28
CA GLN A 141 -5.28 -12.19 3.05
C GLN A 141 -3.80 -11.92 3.30
N THR A 142 -2.97 -12.31 2.34
CA THR A 142 -1.54 -12.07 2.34
C THR A 142 -1.19 -11.02 1.29
N TYR A 143 -0.34 -10.08 1.69
CA TYR A 143 0.12 -8.95 0.91
C TYR A 143 1.65 -8.91 0.88
N TYR A 144 2.20 -8.41 -0.23
CA TYR A 144 3.61 -8.21 -0.43
C TYR A 144 3.90 -6.75 -0.79
N SER A 145 4.79 -6.11 -0.01
CA SER A 145 5.26 -4.75 -0.29
C SER A 145 6.49 -4.79 -1.20
N VAL A 146 6.27 -4.63 -2.50
CA VAL A 146 7.27 -4.88 -3.56
C VAL A 146 8.13 -3.66 -3.94
N GLY A 147 7.95 -2.53 -3.24
CA GLY A 147 8.74 -1.29 -3.44
C GLY A 147 7.90 -0.13 -4.00
N GLY A 148 8.39 1.11 -3.85
CA GLY A 148 7.67 2.32 -4.32
C GLY A 148 6.29 2.55 -3.67
N GLY A 149 6.03 1.93 -2.51
CA GLY A 149 4.72 1.96 -1.85
C GLY A 149 3.64 1.10 -2.53
N PHE A 150 4.02 0.27 -3.50
CA PHE A 150 3.12 -0.70 -4.12
C PHE A 150 2.96 -1.94 -3.25
N VAL A 151 1.74 -2.47 -3.27
CA VAL A 151 1.35 -3.69 -2.58
C VAL A 151 0.64 -4.57 -3.61
N ILE A 152 0.98 -5.86 -3.62
CA ILE A 152 0.24 -6.88 -4.35
C ILE A 152 -0.26 -7.94 -3.38
N ASP A 153 -1.37 -8.60 -3.70
CA ASP A 153 -1.89 -9.73 -2.91
C ASP A 153 -1.30 -11.08 -3.35
N ALA A 154 -1.62 -12.14 -2.62
CA ALA A 154 -1.13 -13.49 -2.91
C ALA A 154 -1.64 -14.06 -4.23
N GLU A 155 -2.82 -13.65 -4.70
CA GLU A 155 -3.38 -14.10 -5.98
C GLU A 155 -2.61 -13.48 -7.15
N GLN A 156 -2.31 -12.18 -7.07
CA GLN A 156 -1.45 -11.46 -8.00
C GLN A 156 -0.04 -12.03 -8.00
N ALA A 157 0.52 -12.34 -6.82
CA ALA A 157 1.83 -12.98 -6.70
C ALA A 157 1.86 -14.37 -7.38
N ALA A 158 0.81 -15.19 -7.20
CA ALA A 158 0.72 -16.54 -7.75
C ALA A 158 0.47 -16.56 -9.27
N SER A 159 -0.32 -15.62 -9.78
CA SER A 159 -0.58 -15.51 -11.22
C SER A 159 0.66 -15.05 -12.00
N GLY A 160 1.64 -14.44 -11.33
CA GLY A 160 2.80 -13.81 -11.99
C GLY A 160 2.42 -12.56 -12.81
N VAL A 161 1.13 -12.22 -12.83
CA VAL A 161 0.60 -11.01 -13.44
C VAL A 161 0.72 -9.93 -12.38
N LEU A 162 1.87 -9.26 -12.37
CA LEU A 162 2.06 -8.02 -11.60
C LEU A 162 1.12 -6.90 -12.08
N ASP A 163 0.45 -7.10 -13.22
CA ASP A 163 0.07 -5.99 -14.08
C ASP A 163 -1.20 -6.30 -14.88
N ASN A 164 -2.32 -5.73 -14.46
CA ASN A 164 -3.52 -5.60 -15.29
C ASN A 164 -3.49 -4.30 -16.11
N ASP A 165 -2.42 -3.50 -16.03
CA ASP A 165 -2.35 -2.24 -16.75
C ASP A 165 -2.02 -2.47 -18.23
N THR A 166 -3.08 -2.42 -19.03
CA THR A 166 -3.05 -2.54 -20.50
C THR A 166 -2.95 -1.18 -21.20
N THR A 167 -2.65 -0.11 -20.45
CA THR A 167 -2.56 1.24 -21.00
C THR A 167 -1.54 1.30 -22.12
N VAL A 168 -2.00 1.65 -23.32
CA VAL A 168 -1.15 1.84 -24.49
C VAL A 168 -0.67 3.29 -24.52
N LEU A 169 0.65 3.48 -24.33
CA LEU A 169 1.26 4.80 -24.41
C LEU A 169 1.48 5.22 -25.87
N PRO A 170 1.24 6.50 -26.23
CA PRO A 170 1.50 7.00 -27.58
C PRO A 170 2.99 6.94 -27.95
N TYR A 171 3.88 7.09 -26.96
CA TYR A 171 5.33 7.02 -27.15
C TYR A 171 5.96 6.04 -26.15
N ASP A 172 5.70 4.75 -26.34
CA ASP A 172 6.21 3.68 -25.47
C ASP A 172 7.72 3.39 -25.70
N PHE A 173 8.47 3.12 -24.63
CA PHE A 173 9.91 2.86 -24.69
C PHE A 173 10.41 1.97 -23.54
N PHE A 174 11.42 1.16 -23.81
CA PHE A 174 12.03 0.20 -22.88
C PHE A 174 13.55 0.46 -22.67
N SER A 175 14.09 1.52 -23.26
CA SER A 175 15.49 1.91 -23.09
C SER A 175 15.73 3.39 -23.34
N GLY A 176 16.80 3.93 -22.77
CA GLY A 176 17.21 5.32 -23.05
C GLY A 176 17.47 5.58 -24.54
N ALA A 177 17.99 4.58 -25.27
CA ALA A 177 18.21 4.69 -26.72
C ALA A 177 16.89 4.84 -27.50
N GLN A 178 15.85 4.08 -27.12
CA GLN A 178 14.52 4.20 -27.71
C GLN A 178 13.87 5.55 -27.38
N LEU A 179 13.96 6.01 -26.13
CA LEU A 179 13.48 7.32 -25.70
C LEU A 179 14.09 8.44 -26.55
N LEU A 180 15.42 8.46 -26.69
CA LEU A 180 16.12 9.48 -27.48
C LEU A 180 15.75 9.39 -28.97
N LYS A 181 15.51 8.19 -29.51
CA LYS A 181 15.05 8.00 -30.88
C LYS A 181 13.65 8.57 -31.09
N LEU A 182 12.73 8.37 -30.15
CA LEU A 182 11.37 8.93 -30.21
C LEU A 182 11.40 10.46 -30.14
N CYS A 183 12.17 11.02 -29.19
CA CYS A 183 12.36 12.46 -29.07
C CYS A 183 12.83 13.10 -30.40
N LYS A 184 13.84 12.50 -31.03
CA LYS A 184 14.34 12.95 -32.35
C LYS A 184 13.31 12.80 -33.46
N THR A 185 12.60 11.67 -33.50
CA THR A 185 11.58 11.38 -34.53
C THR A 185 10.43 12.37 -34.48
N HIS A 186 9.99 12.74 -33.28
CA HIS A 186 8.81 13.58 -33.06
C HIS A 186 9.14 15.06 -32.80
N GLY A 187 10.42 15.43 -32.78
CA GLY A 187 10.84 16.81 -32.49
C GLY A 187 10.48 17.29 -31.09
N MET A 188 10.39 16.36 -30.13
CA MET A 188 9.98 16.63 -28.75
C MET A 188 11.18 16.54 -27.81
N SER A 189 11.21 17.38 -26.78
CA SER A 189 12.02 17.16 -25.59
C SER A 189 11.51 15.94 -24.80
N ILE A 190 12.33 15.43 -23.88
CA ILE A 190 11.94 14.32 -23.00
C ILE A 190 10.68 14.69 -22.20
N SER A 191 10.60 15.92 -21.67
CA SER A 191 9.46 16.39 -20.90
C SER A 191 8.17 16.50 -21.74
N GLU A 192 8.26 16.93 -23.00
CA GLU A 192 7.09 16.99 -23.89
C GLU A 192 6.59 15.59 -24.27
N LEU A 193 7.52 14.66 -24.54
CA LEU A 193 7.17 13.26 -24.79
C LEU A 193 6.52 12.62 -23.56
N MET A 194 7.09 12.83 -22.37
CA MET A 194 6.51 12.33 -21.12
C MET A 194 5.15 12.98 -20.82
N MET A 195 4.97 14.28 -21.07
CA MET A 195 3.67 14.95 -20.95
C MET A 195 2.63 14.32 -21.88
N ALA A 196 3.01 14.01 -23.13
CA ALA A 196 2.10 13.36 -24.07
C ALA A 196 1.72 11.94 -23.64
N ASN A 197 2.63 11.19 -23.01
CA ASN A 197 2.31 9.89 -22.42
C ASN A 197 1.40 10.02 -21.19
N GLU A 198 1.65 10.97 -20.29
CA GLU A 198 0.80 11.21 -19.10
C GLU A 198 -0.64 11.59 -19.45
N LYS A 199 -0.83 12.27 -20.58
CA LYS A 199 -2.15 12.68 -21.08
C LYS A 199 -3.07 11.53 -21.47
N VAL A 200 -2.58 10.29 -21.44
CA VAL A 200 -3.41 9.09 -21.56
C VAL A 200 -4.30 8.90 -20.33
N TRP A 201 -3.84 9.30 -19.14
CA TRP A 201 -4.58 9.13 -17.89
C TRP A 201 -5.32 10.38 -17.42
N ARG A 202 -4.81 11.58 -17.73
CA ARG A 202 -5.25 12.86 -17.13
C ARG A 202 -5.13 14.02 -18.12
N SER A 203 -5.85 15.11 -17.89
CA SER A 203 -5.63 16.35 -18.64
C SER A 203 -4.28 17.00 -18.32
N GLU A 204 -3.77 17.85 -19.21
CA GLU A 204 -2.51 18.55 -18.98
C GLU A 204 -2.59 19.50 -17.77
N GLU A 205 -3.74 20.13 -17.58
CA GLU A 205 -4.06 20.97 -16.43
C GLU A 205 -3.95 20.17 -15.13
N GLU A 206 -4.65 19.02 -15.03
CA GLU A 206 -4.55 18.14 -13.86
C GLU A 206 -3.13 17.65 -13.60
N ILE A 207 -2.38 17.31 -14.67
CA ILE A 207 -0.98 16.88 -14.53
C ILE A 207 -0.15 18.00 -13.89
N ARG A 208 -0.28 19.23 -14.39
CA ARG A 208 0.46 20.39 -13.86
C ARG A 208 0.08 20.70 -12.42
N GLU A 209 -1.21 20.71 -12.10
CA GLU A 209 -1.69 20.94 -10.73
C GLU A 209 -1.13 19.90 -9.76
N LYS A 210 -1.18 18.62 -10.14
CA LYS A 210 -0.66 17.53 -9.31
C LYS A 210 0.86 17.55 -9.16
N ILE A 211 1.60 17.99 -10.18
CA ILE A 211 3.06 18.16 -10.07
C ILE A 211 3.41 19.29 -9.09
N MET A 212 2.63 20.37 -9.04
CA MET A 212 2.91 21.52 -8.17
C MET A 212 2.69 21.26 -6.68
N VAL A 213 1.99 20.17 -6.33
CA VAL A 213 1.73 19.76 -4.94
C VAL A 213 2.65 18.64 -4.44
N ILE A 214 3.49 18.08 -5.31
CA ILE A 214 4.60 17.18 -4.93
C ILE A 214 5.73 18.00 -4.33
#